data_AF-A0A0F9JPA6-F1
#
_entry.id   AF-A0A0F9JPA6-F1
#
_cell.length_a   1.000
_cell.length_b   1.000
_cell.length_c   1.000
_cell.angle_alpha   90.00
_cell.angle_beta   90.00
_cell.angle_gamma   90.00
#
_symmetry.space_group_name_H-M   'P 1'
#
loop_
_entity.id
_entity.type
_entity.pdbx_description
1 polymer ?
#
loop_
_entity_poly.entity_id
_entity_poly.type
_entity_poly.pdbx_seq_one_letter_code
_entity_poly.pdbx_strand_id
1 'polypeptide(L)'
;GKDQLLEVLEATNMGSGAIAYIRQHRALGLGHAVWCARRLIGDEPFAVILPDDVIAADTPCLQQMVDAYKETKRDALELHGIEMEKSLIHGIYTVGTGANGKPERTTQGLLSAIRTYATSNVDAYHLNTDYSAQTWLEGGDDWMDEFLEKIFRHGKDEKLAYVGSGAVRAINQLAKFHGNYDISAQTVAWGIKVMQWVTPFGIVYLKRHPLFSYEPTTRNSMVVFEPGNFIWRYVSDTFFKPDNSEREGGSPGKDGTTEAYLTEAGLEYHFMEGSGFLTGLGRDNAV
;
A
#
# COMPACT_ATOMS: atom_id res chain seq x y z
N GLY A 1 -49.77 -8.36 33.06
CA GLY A 1 -49.82 -9.82 33.26
C GLY A 1 -49.55 -10.55 31.96
N LYS A 2 -50.55 -10.63 31.08
CA LYS A 2 -50.44 -11.31 29.78
C LYS A 2 -49.44 -10.64 28.83
N ASP A 3 -49.38 -9.31 28.83
CA ASP A 3 -48.50 -8.56 27.91
C ASP A 3 -47.02 -8.65 28.33
N GLN A 4 -46.73 -8.65 29.63
CA GLN A 4 -45.37 -8.90 30.15
C GLN A 4 -44.88 -10.33 29.85
N LEU A 5 -45.77 -11.32 29.88
CA LEU A 5 -45.42 -12.70 29.50
C LEU A 5 -45.22 -12.83 28.00
N LEU A 6 -45.97 -12.08 27.19
CA LEU A 6 -45.79 -12.04 25.73
C LEU A 6 -44.43 -11.43 25.37
N GLU A 7 -44.04 -10.34 26.02
CA GLU A 7 -42.75 -9.66 25.79
C GLU A 7 -41.55 -10.56 26.10
N VAL A 8 -41.61 -11.34 27.18
CA VAL A 8 -40.57 -12.35 27.51
C VAL A 8 -40.52 -13.48 26.48
N LEU A 9 -41.68 -13.90 25.96
CA LEU A 9 -41.79 -14.99 25.01
C LEU A 9 -41.32 -14.55 23.60
N GLU A 10 -41.59 -13.30 23.24
CA GLU A 10 -41.06 -12.68 22.02
C GLU A 10 -39.54 -12.50 22.10
N ALA A 11 -38.98 -12.14 23.27
CA ALA A 11 -37.53 -12.05 23.47
C ALA A 11 -36.79 -13.40 23.35
N THR A 12 -37.48 -14.52 23.56
CA THR A 12 -36.92 -15.88 23.42
C THR A 12 -37.21 -16.52 22.07
N ASN A 13 -38.11 -15.94 21.28
CA ASN A 13 -38.48 -16.46 19.97
C ASN A 13 -37.45 -16.02 18.91
N MET A 14 -36.55 -16.92 18.53
CA MET A 14 -35.62 -16.66 17.43
C MET A 14 -36.34 -16.82 16.08
N GLY A 15 -36.09 -15.89 15.16
CA GLY A 15 -36.65 -15.93 13.81
C GLY A 15 -36.31 -17.21 13.04
N SER A 16 -37.14 -17.55 12.05
CA SER A 16 -36.90 -18.74 11.22
C SER A 16 -35.52 -18.68 10.55
N GLY A 17 -34.75 -19.77 10.65
CA GLY A 17 -33.39 -19.88 10.10
C GLY A 17 -32.26 -19.45 11.05
N ALA A 18 -32.57 -18.95 12.26
CA ALA A 18 -31.56 -18.53 13.23
C ALA A 18 -30.80 -19.68 13.90
N ILE A 19 -31.32 -20.92 13.85
CA ILE A 19 -30.68 -22.10 14.44
C ILE A 19 -30.55 -23.19 13.38
N ALA A 20 -29.32 -23.68 13.21
CA ALA A 20 -29.01 -24.85 12.40
C ALA A 20 -28.43 -25.95 13.29
N TYR A 21 -28.84 -27.20 13.03
CA TYR A 21 -28.41 -28.35 13.82
C TYR A 21 -27.61 -29.31 12.96
N ILE A 22 -26.52 -29.84 13.50
CA ILE A 22 -25.62 -30.76 12.83
C ILE A 22 -25.29 -31.89 13.79
N ARG A 23 -25.17 -33.11 13.26
CA ARG A 23 -24.81 -34.27 14.08
C ARG A 23 -23.32 -34.57 13.98
N GLN A 24 -22.68 -34.69 15.13
CA GLN A 24 -21.37 -35.31 15.25
C GLN A 24 -21.56 -36.83 15.44
N HIS A 25 -21.29 -37.63 14.41
CA HIS A 25 -21.53 -39.09 14.46
C HIS A 25 -20.60 -39.87 15.40
N ARG A 26 -19.41 -39.34 15.70
CA ARG A 26 -18.42 -39.95 16.60
C ARG A 26 -17.79 -38.86 17.47
N ALA A 27 -17.69 -39.11 18.78
CA ALA A 27 -17.09 -38.19 19.75
C ALA A 27 -15.56 -38.17 19.61
N LEU A 28 -15.06 -37.46 18.60
CA LEU A 28 -13.63 -37.34 18.27
C LEU A 28 -13.02 -36.00 18.74
N GLY A 29 -13.67 -35.32 19.68
CA GLY A 29 -13.22 -34.04 20.25
C GLY A 29 -13.75 -32.80 19.54
N LEU A 30 -13.35 -31.63 20.06
CA LEU A 30 -13.85 -30.31 19.65
C LEU A 30 -13.48 -29.95 18.21
N GLY A 31 -12.24 -30.20 17.78
CA GLY A 31 -11.79 -29.92 16.42
C GLY A 31 -12.63 -30.65 15.36
N HIS A 32 -13.01 -31.90 15.63
CA HIS A 32 -13.92 -32.64 14.76
C HIS A 32 -15.34 -32.05 14.75
N ALA A 33 -15.83 -31.55 15.89
CA ALA A 33 -17.14 -30.89 15.96
C ALA A 33 -17.16 -29.60 15.10
N VAL A 34 -16.11 -28.79 15.19
CA VAL A 34 -15.94 -27.58 14.36
C VAL A 34 -15.84 -27.94 12.88
N TRP A 35 -15.08 -28.98 12.53
CA TRP A 35 -14.96 -29.45 11.14
C TRP A 35 -16.30 -29.94 10.55
N CYS A 36 -17.15 -30.61 11.34
CA CYS A 36 -18.50 -30.97 10.91
C CYS A 36 -19.35 -29.75 10.54
N ALA A 37 -19.10 -28.59 11.17
CA ALA A 37 -19.80 -27.34 10.92
C ALA A 37 -19.28 -26.52 9.73
N ARG A 38 -18.11 -26.86 9.16
CA ARG A 38 -17.46 -26.07 8.09
C ARG A 38 -18.35 -25.74 6.89
N ARG A 39 -19.23 -26.66 6.50
CA ARG A 39 -20.12 -26.48 5.33
C ARG A 39 -21.25 -25.48 5.59
N LEU A 40 -21.62 -25.28 6.85
CA LEU A 40 -22.66 -24.33 7.25
C LEU A 40 -22.08 -22.95 7.54
N ILE A 41 -20.82 -22.89 7.99
CA ILE A 41 -20.10 -21.64 8.26
C ILE A 41 -19.60 -21.00 6.94
N GLY A 42 -19.03 -21.80 6.04
CA GLY A 42 -18.41 -21.27 4.82
C GLY A 42 -17.07 -20.58 5.09
N ASP A 43 -16.84 -19.44 4.44
CA ASP A 43 -15.61 -18.63 4.54
C ASP A 43 -15.87 -17.32 5.33
N GLU A 44 -16.58 -17.45 6.45
CA GLU A 44 -16.95 -16.35 7.34
C GLU A 44 -16.37 -16.58 8.74
N PRO A 45 -15.96 -15.53 9.47
CA PRO A 45 -15.48 -15.68 10.84
C PRO A 45 -16.61 -16.16 11.75
N PHE A 46 -16.31 -17.10 12.65
CA PHE A 46 -17.27 -17.70 13.56
C PHE A 46 -16.72 -17.82 14.98
N ALA A 47 -17.62 -17.86 15.96
CA ALA A 47 -17.28 -18.10 17.36
C ALA A 47 -17.62 -19.53 17.78
N VAL A 48 -16.78 -20.13 18.61
CA VAL A 48 -17.05 -21.42 19.26
C VAL A 48 -17.32 -21.15 20.73
N ILE A 49 -18.51 -21.53 21.19
CA ILE A 49 -18.93 -21.35 22.57
C ILE A 49 -19.15 -22.72 23.20
N LEU A 50 -18.40 -23.00 24.26
CA LEU A 50 -18.56 -24.18 25.09
C LEU A 50 -19.55 -23.84 26.21
N PRO A 51 -20.75 -24.45 26.23
CA PRO A 51 -21.80 -24.07 27.19
C PRO A 51 -21.47 -24.47 28.64
N ASP A 52 -20.46 -25.31 28.84
CA ASP A 52 -19.90 -25.71 30.12
C ASP A 52 -19.02 -24.63 30.78
N ASP A 53 -18.51 -23.68 30.00
CA ASP A 53 -17.70 -22.56 30.53
C ASP A 53 -18.56 -21.33 30.81
N VAL A 54 -18.79 -21.05 32.10
CA VAL A 54 -19.51 -19.85 32.54
C VAL A 54 -18.52 -18.75 32.91
N ILE A 55 -18.41 -17.74 32.05
CA ILE A 55 -17.52 -16.58 32.26
C ILE A 55 -18.36 -15.37 32.65
N ALA A 56 -18.22 -14.93 33.90
CA ALA A 56 -18.87 -13.72 34.41
C ALA A 56 -17.92 -12.52 34.30
N ALA A 57 -18.34 -11.49 33.57
CA ALA A 57 -17.62 -10.23 33.41
C ALA A 57 -18.62 -9.10 33.13
N ASP A 58 -18.27 -7.85 33.47
CA ASP A 58 -19.12 -6.68 33.21
C ASP A 58 -19.42 -6.50 31.72
N THR A 59 -18.39 -6.72 30.88
CA THR A 59 -18.54 -6.81 29.42
C THR A 59 -18.54 -8.29 29.01
N PRO A 60 -19.52 -8.79 28.21
CA PRO A 60 -19.56 -10.18 27.79
C PRO A 60 -18.25 -10.64 27.12
N CYS A 61 -17.71 -11.79 27.53
CA CYS A 61 -16.43 -12.31 27.03
C CYS A 61 -16.39 -12.41 25.49
N LEU A 62 -17.48 -12.90 24.88
CA LEU A 62 -17.62 -12.97 23.43
C LEU A 62 -17.52 -11.60 22.76
N GLN A 63 -18.11 -10.56 23.36
CA GLN A 63 -18.05 -9.20 22.84
C GLN A 63 -16.61 -8.68 22.83
N GLN A 64 -15.88 -8.88 23.93
CA GLN A 64 -14.46 -8.50 24.02
C GLN A 64 -13.61 -9.21 22.95
N MET A 65 -13.86 -10.50 22.72
CA MET A 65 -13.16 -11.27 21.67
C MET A 65 -13.49 -10.79 20.26
N VAL A 66 -14.76 -10.45 20.00
CA VAL A 66 -15.19 -9.89 18.70
C VAL A 66 -14.55 -8.54 18.44
N ASP A 67 -14.50 -7.67 19.46
CA ASP A 67 -13.89 -6.35 19.33
C ASP A 67 -12.38 -6.46 19.10
N ALA A 68 -11.69 -7.34 19.84
CA ALA A 68 -10.28 -7.66 19.63
C ALA A 68 -10.01 -8.25 18.22
N TYR A 69 -10.90 -9.13 17.72
CA TYR A 69 -10.79 -9.67 16.35
C TYR A 69 -10.96 -8.58 15.29
N LYS A 70 -11.91 -7.66 15.47
CA LYS A 70 -12.12 -6.53 14.55
C LYS A 70 -10.93 -5.59 14.53
N GLU A 71 -10.38 -5.25 15.69
CA GLU A 71 -9.18 -4.42 15.79
C GLU A 71 -7.98 -5.11 15.13
N THR A 72 -7.74 -6.38 15.44
CA THR A 72 -6.64 -7.15 14.83
C THR A 72 -6.80 -7.27 13.31
N LYS A 73 -8.02 -7.50 12.81
CA LYS A 73 -8.31 -7.55 11.38
C LYS A 73 -8.11 -6.20 10.71
N ARG A 74 -8.51 -5.10 11.35
CA ARG A 74 -8.27 -3.74 10.86
C ARG A 74 -6.77 -3.46 10.78
N ASP A 75 -6.05 -3.73 11.86
CA ASP A 75 -4.61 -3.47 11.94
C ASP A 75 -3.84 -4.32 10.91
N ALA A 76 -4.23 -5.58 10.71
CA ALA A 76 -3.67 -6.43 9.67
C ALA A 76 -3.92 -5.89 8.25
N LEU A 77 -5.14 -5.39 7.97
CA LEU A 77 -5.48 -4.78 6.69
C LEU A 77 -4.74 -3.44 6.47
N GLU A 78 -4.60 -2.62 7.51
CA GLU A 78 -3.84 -1.37 7.46
C GLU A 78 -2.35 -1.63 7.19
N LEU A 79 -1.75 -2.58 7.91
CA LEU A 79 -0.37 -3.01 7.67
C LEU A 79 -0.19 -3.53 6.25
N HIS A 80 -1.09 -4.39 5.78
CA HIS A 80 -1.04 -4.91 4.43
C HIS A 80 -1.18 -3.81 3.37
N GLY A 81 -2.07 -2.83 3.58
CA GLY A 81 -2.20 -1.67 2.71
C GLY A 81 -0.92 -0.84 2.63
N ILE A 82 -0.27 -0.59 3.77
CA ILE A 82 1.01 0.12 3.84
C ILE A 82 2.13 -0.68 3.15
N GLU A 83 2.16 -2.01 3.33
CA GLU A 83 3.15 -2.88 2.69
C GLU A 83 2.98 -2.90 1.17
N MET A 84 1.75 -2.97 0.66
CA MET A 84 1.47 -2.86 -0.77
C MET A 84 1.91 -1.51 -1.33
N GLU A 85 1.64 -0.40 -0.62
CA GLU A 85 2.07 0.94 -1.04
C GLU A 85 3.60 1.07 -1.05
N LYS A 86 4.28 0.55 -0.02
CA LYS A 86 5.75 0.50 0.04
C LYS A 86 6.32 -0.33 -1.10
N SER A 87 5.73 -1.49 -1.39
CA SER A 87 6.13 -2.35 -2.50
C SER A 87 5.95 -1.65 -3.85
N LEU A 88 4.82 -0.96 -4.05
CA LEU A 88 4.55 -0.21 -5.27
C LEU A 88 5.55 0.93 -5.49
N ILE A 89 5.94 1.66 -4.45
CA ILE A 89 6.84 2.82 -4.61
C ILE A 89 8.33 2.40 -4.58
N HIS A 90 8.72 1.59 -3.60
CA HIS A 90 10.11 1.30 -3.25
C HIS A 90 10.53 -0.14 -3.55
N GLY A 91 9.67 -0.98 -4.13
CA GLY A 91 9.99 -2.36 -4.47
C GLY A 91 11.27 -2.47 -5.30
N ILE A 92 12.09 -3.47 -5.00
CA ILE A 92 13.35 -3.73 -5.70
C ILE A 92 13.18 -5.03 -6.46
N TYR A 93 13.49 -5.00 -7.75
CA TYR A 93 13.53 -6.20 -8.58
C TYR A 93 14.78 -7.02 -8.24
N THR A 94 14.57 -8.26 -7.80
CA THR A 94 15.63 -9.24 -7.62
C THR A 94 15.21 -10.52 -8.34
N VAL A 95 16.21 -11.19 -8.92
CA VAL A 95 16.06 -12.55 -9.45
C VAL A 95 17.03 -13.42 -8.69
N GLY A 96 16.49 -14.39 -7.99
CA GLY A 96 17.27 -15.34 -7.21
C GLY A 96 16.78 -16.76 -7.42
N THR A 97 17.53 -17.71 -6.87
CA THR A 97 17.04 -19.06 -6.64
C THR A 97 16.82 -19.19 -5.14
N GLY A 98 15.58 -19.44 -4.75
CA GLY A 98 15.19 -19.63 -3.36
C GLY A 98 15.88 -20.83 -2.72
N ALA A 99 15.86 -20.91 -1.39
CA ALA A 99 16.39 -22.05 -0.64
C ALA A 99 15.74 -23.40 -1.03
N ASN A 100 14.57 -23.35 -1.66
CA ASN A 100 13.83 -24.50 -2.21
C ASN A 100 14.22 -24.86 -3.67
N GLY A 101 15.25 -24.23 -4.24
CA GLY A 101 15.71 -24.48 -5.60
C GLY A 101 14.82 -23.89 -6.71
N LYS A 102 13.80 -23.09 -6.36
CA LYS A 102 12.87 -22.47 -7.33
C LYS A 102 13.30 -21.03 -7.63
N PRO A 103 13.03 -20.52 -8.84
CA PRO A 103 13.28 -19.13 -9.14
C PRO A 103 12.36 -18.23 -8.29
N GLU A 104 12.97 -17.31 -7.56
CA GLU A 104 12.29 -16.25 -6.81
C GLU A 104 12.46 -14.93 -7.57
N ARG A 105 11.36 -14.22 -7.78
CA ARG A 105 11.33 -12.92 -8.45
C ARG A 105 10.49 -11.97 -7.61
N THR A 106 11.05 -10.83 -7.25
CA THR A 106 10.31 -9.78 -6.54
C THR A 106 9.76 -8.74 -7.53
N THR A 107 8.61 -8.14 -7.18
CA THR A 107 8.03 -7.06 -7.97
C THR A 107 8.93 -5.83 -7.90
N GLN A 108 9.27 -5.27 -9.07
CA GLN A 108 9.93 -3.96 -9.14
C GLN A 108 8.92 -2.88 -8.75
N GLY A 109 9.32 -1.91 -7.92
CA GLY A 109 8.51 -0.73 -7.62
C GLY A 109 8.84 0.45 -8.55
N LEU A 110 8.03 1.49 -8.47
CA LEU A 110 8.07 2.70 -9.29
C LEU A 110 9.47 3.34 -9.35
N LEU A 111 10.07 3.61 -8.19
CA LEU A 111 11.38 4.26 -8.12
C LEU A 111 12.46 3.43 -8.81
N SER A 112 12.47 2.12 -8.55
CA SER A 112 13.40 1.19 -9.15
C SER A 112 13.19 1.08 -10.66
N ALA A 113 11.94 1.09 -11.12
CA ALA A 113 11.61 1.02 -12.54
C ALA A 113 12.04 2.29 -13.30
N ILE A 114 11.81 3.48 -12.74
CA ILE A 114 12.29 4.74 -13.33
C ILE A 114 13.83 4.74 -13.42
N ARG A 115 14.52 4.31 -12.36
CA ARG A 115 15.99 4.19 -12.35
C ARG A 115 16.54 3.22 -13.39
N THR A 116 15.79 2.19 -13.76
CA THR A 116 16.23 1.21 -14.76
C THR A 116 15.87 1.63 -16.18
N TYR A 117 14.66 2.14 -16.40
CA TYR A 117 14.10 2.34 -17.73
C TYR A 117 14.05 3.80 -18.20
N ALA A 118 14.23 4.76 -17.30
CA ALA A 118 14.23 6.21 -17.59
C ALA A 118 15.43 6.90 -16.93
N THR A 119 16.63 6.35 -17.15
CA THR A 119 17.87 6.78 -16.51
C THR A 119 18.19 8.26 -16.74
N SER A 120 17.85 8.82 -17.91
CA SER A 120 18.03 10.24 -18.23
C SER A 120 17.15 11.18 -17.40
N ASN A 121 16.09 10.66 -16.79
CA ASN A 121 15.12 11.41 -16.00
C ASN A 121 15.32 11.21 -14.50
N VAL A 122 16.46 10.64 -14.11
CA VAL A 122 16.85 10.44 -12.72
C VAL A 122 18.08 11.28 -12.43
N ASP A 123 17.92 12.25 -11.54
CA ASP A 123 19.04 13.08 -11.13
C ASP A 123 18.90 13.62 -9.70
N ALA A 124 20.03 14.13 -9.20
CA ALA A 124 20.17 14.68 -7.87
C ALA A 124 20.85 16.04 -7.93
N TYR A 125 20.12 17.14 -7.65
CA TYR A 125 20.67 18.50 -7.76
C TYR A 125 21.99 18.67 -6.99
N HIS A 126 22.01 18.29 -5.72
CA HIS A 126 23.19 18.38 -4.83
C HIS A 126 24.40 17.51 -5.23
N LEU A 127 24.30 16.71 -6.29
CA LEU A 127 25.37 15.87 -6.82
C LEU A 127 25.61 16.12 -8.31
N ASN A 128 24.84 17.01 -8.94
CA ASN A 128 24.94 17.28 -10.37
C ASN A 128 26.16 18.17 -10.64
N THR A 129 27.07 17.71 -11.50
CA THR A 129 28.32 18.43 -11.80
C THR A 129 28.12 19.70 -12.59
N ASP A 130 27.02 19.83 -13.35
CA ASP A 130 26.72 20.99 -14.19
C ASP A 130 26.33 22.22 -13.34
N TYR A 131 25.84 21.97 -12.11
CA TYR A 131 25.45 22.99 -11.14
C TYR A 131 26.42 23.05 -9.95
N SER A 132 27.67 22.64 -10.15
CA SER A 132 28.73 22.64 -9.12
C SER A 132 28.89 24.01 -8.47
N ALA A 133 29.09 24.02 -7.15
CA ALA A 133 29.22 25.21 -6.30
C ALA A 133 28.04 26.21 -6.34
N GLN A 134 26.86 25.83 -6.87
CA GLN A 134 25.67 26.68 -6.88
C GLN A 134 24.73 26.35 -5.71
N THR A 135 24.20 27.38 -5.05
CA THR A 135 23.13 27.20 -4.07
C THR A 135 21.82 26.81 -4.77
N TRP A 136 20.89 26.21 -4.04
CA TRP A 136 19.58 25.83 -4.61
C TRP A 136 18.84 27.01 -5.24
N LEU A 137 19.00 28.22 -4.71
CA LEU A 137 18.34 29.42 -5.23
C LEU A 137 19.00 30.00 -6.49
N GLU A 138 20.25 29.61 -6.78
CA GLU A 138 20.98 30.11 -7.94
C GLU A 138 20.76 29.23 -9.18
N GLY A 139 20.75 27.90 -9.02
CA GLY A 139 20.67 26.95 -10.15
C GLY A 139 19.47 26.00 -10.11
N GLY A 140 18.66 26.03 -9.05
CA GLY A 140 17.57 25.07 -8.87
C GLY A 140 16.45 25.22 -9.90
N ASP A 141 16.17 26.44 -10.38
CA ASP A 141 15.12 26.71 -11.37
C ASP A 141 15.49 26.13 -12.74
N ASP A 142 16.68 26.49 -13.25
CA ASP A 142 17.23 25.97 -14.51
C ASP A 142 17.32 24.44 -14.52
N TRP A 143 17.79 23.85 -13.40
CA TRP A 143 17.82 22.40 -13.25
C TRP A 143 16.43 21.78 -13.31
N MET A 144 15.45 22.36 -12.62
CA MET A 144 14.07 21.84 -12.66
C MET A 144 13.49 21.93 -14.07
N ASP A 145 13.68 23.03 -14.78
CA ASP A 145 13.20 23.21 -16.15
C ASP A 145 13.84 22.21 -17.12
N GLU A 146 15.14 21.96 -17.01
CA GLU A 146 15.85 20.98 -17.83
C GLU A 146 15.27 19.56 -17.67
N PHE A 147 15.02 19.15 -16.42
CA PHE A 147 14.47 17.81 -16.16
C PHE A 147 12.98 17.71 -16.47
N LEU A 148 12.21 18.78 -16.25
CA LEU A 148 10.80 18.80 -16.63
C LEU A 148 10.64 18.75 -18.15
N GLU A 149 11.45 19.47 -18.92
CA GLU A 149 11.44 19.36 -20.39
C GLU A 149 11.65 17.90 -20.85
N LYS A 150 12.64 17.21 -20.28
CA LYS A 150 12.92 15.79 -20.59
C LYS A 150 11.72 14.88 -20.26
N ILE A 151 11.10 15.06 -19.10
CA ILE A 151 9.95 14.26 -18.64
C ILE A 151 8.69 14.53 -19.47
N PHE A 152 8.45 15.79 -19.85
CA PHE A 152 7.28 16.20 -20.63
C PHE A 152 7.43 15.96 -22.14
N ARG A 153 8.64 15.65 -22.63
CA ARG A 153 8.85 15.23 -24.01
C ARG A 153 8.07 13.96 -24.38
N HIS A 154 7.69 13.16 -23.38
CA HIS A 154 6.97 11.90 -23.54
C HIS A 154 5.71 11.86 -22.67
N GLY A 155 4.62 11.31 -23.22
CA GLY A 155 3.38 11.09 -22.49
C GLY A 155 2.41 12.26 -22.58
N LYS A 156 1.72 12.57 -21.47
CA LYS A 156 0.67 13.60 -21.40
C LYS A 156 1.20 14.91 -20.80
N ASP A 157 0.53 16.01 -21.16
CA ASP A 157 0.80 17.36 -20.64
C ASP A 157 0.35 17.54 -19.19
N GLU A 158 -0.34 16.56 -18.61
CA GLU A 158 -0.77 16.54 -17.21
C GLU A 158 -0.17 15.32 -16.50
N LYS A 159 0.63 15.57 -15.46
CA LYS A 159 1.34 14.52 -14.71
C LYS A 159 1.12 14.67 -13.20
N LEU A 160 1.15 13.54 -12.49
CA LEU A 160 1.07 13.51 -11.03
C LEU A 160 2.48 13.43 -10.45
N ALA A 161 2.73 14.17 -9.39
CA ALA A 161 3.98 14.13 -8.68
C ALA A 161 3.79 13.80 -7.20
N TYR A 162 4.46 12.74 -6.73
CA TYR A 162 4.60 12.47 -5.30
C TYR A 162 5.82 13.20 -4.77
N VAL A 163 5.58 14.05 -3.77
CA VAL A 163 6.57 15.00 -3.27
C VAL A 163 6.79 14.82 -1.78
N GLY A 164 8.05 14.82 -1.37
CA GLY A 164 8.43 14.88 0.04
C GLY A 164 8.20 16.26 0.65
N SER A 165 8.04 16.33 1.97
CA SER A 165 7.82 17.60 2.68
C SER A 165 8.94 18.63 2.45
N GLY A 166 10.18 18.19 2.27
CA GLY A 166 11.32 19.06 1.99
C GLY A 166 11.36 19.54 0.55
N ALA A 167 10.98 18.69 -0.41
CA ALA A 167 10.86 19.08 -1.81
C ALA A 167 9.75 20.13 -2.03
N VAL A 168 8.59 20.02 -1.37
CA VAL A 168 7.56 21.08 -1.40
C VAL A 168 8.09 22.40 -0.82
N ARG A 169 8.89 22.34 0.26
CA ARG A 169 9.54 23.52 0.82
C ARG A 169 10.52 24.16 -0.17
N ALA A 170 11.31 23.34 -0.85
CA ALA A 170 12.29 23.78 -1.85
C ALA A 170 11.63 24.49 -3.05
N ILE A 171 10.56 23.92 -3.58
CA ILE A 171 9.75 24.54 -4.65
C ILE A 171 9.17 25.88 -4.17
N ASN A 172 8.67 25.93 -2.93
CA ASN A 172 8.18 27.19 -2.34
C ASN A 172 9.31 28.22 -2.12
N GLN A 173 10.55 27.78 -1.88
CA GLN A 173 11.70 28.68 -1.78
C GLN A 173 12.05 29.31 -3.13
N LEU A 174 12.08 28.53 -4.22
CA LEU A 174 12.28 29.05 -5.58
C LEU A 174 11.16 30.02 -5.97
N ALA A 175 9.92 29.63 -5.73
CA ALA A 175 8.74 30.46 -5.98
C ALA A 175 8.80 31.84 -5.30
N LYS A 176 9.31 31.88 -4.07
CA LYS A 176 9.49 33.14 -3.31
C LYS A 176 10.64 34.00 -3.84
N PHE A 177 11.67 33.39 -4.41
CA PHE A 177 12.86 34.10 -4.88
C PHE A 177 12.65 34.74 -6.26
N HIS A 178 12.03 34.02 -7.19
CA HIS A 178 11.84 34.49 -8.58
C HIS A 178 10.53 35.27 -8.84
N GLY A 179 9.63 35.35 -7.86
CA GLY A 179 8.60 36.40 -7.84
C GLY A 179 7.49 36.28 -8.88
N ASN A 180 6.74 35.17 -8.87
CA ASN A 180 5.30 35.15 -9.17
C ASN A 180 4.76 33.76 -8.84
N TYR A 181 3.88 33.64 -7.85
CA TYR A 181 3.20 32.37 -7.60
C TYR A 181 1.78 32.59 -7.08
N ASP A 182 0.81 32.06 -7.83
CA ASP A 182 -0.59 31.96 -7.41
C ASP A 182 -0.86 30.50 -7.01
N ILE A 183 -0.74 30.22 -5.71
CA ILE A 183 -1.05 28.88 -5.16
C ILE A 183 -2.55 28.81 -4.93
N SER A 184 -3.29 28.28 -5.91
CA SER A 184 -4.68 27.92 -5.72
C SER A 184 -4.83 26.42 -5.50
N ALA A 185 -5.44 26.03 -4.38
CA ALA A 185 -5.82 24.63 -4.14
C ALA A 185 -7.08 24.34 -4.96
N GLN A 186 -6.92 23.66 -6.10
CA GLN A 186 -8.03 23.23 -6.94
C GLN A 186 -8.50 21.82 -6.53
N THR A 187 -9.80 21.58 -6.67
CA THR A 187 -10.38 20.25 -6.47
C THR A 187 -10.44 19.58 -7.85
N VAL A 188 -9.60 18.57 -8.07
CA VAL A 188 -9.67 17.73 -9.27
C VAL A 188 -10.83 16.74 -9.15
N ALA A 189 -11.30 16.20 -10.29
CA ALA A 189 -12.47 15.30 -10.41
C ALA A 189 -12.49 14.10 -9.45
N TRP A 190 -11.34 13.76 -8.85
CA TRP A 190 -11.16 12.67 -7.90
C TRP A 190 -11.34 13.06 -6.42
N GLY A 191 -11.77 14.31 -6.12
CA GLY A 191 -12.04 14.78 -4.75
C GLY A 191 -10.78 15.02 -3.89
N ILE A 192 -9.58 14.92 -4.47
CA ILE A 192 -8.31 15.14 -3.78
C ILE A 192 -7.90 16.60 -3.94
N LYS A 193 -7.60 17.28 -2.83
CA LYS A 193 -6.90 18.58 -2.87
C LYS A 193 -5.45 18.33 -3.27
N VAL A 194 -5.06 18.87 -4.43
CA VAL A 194 -3.70 18.79 -4.96
C VAL A 194 -3.20 20.20 -5.24
N MET A 195 -1.90 20.41 -5.09
CA MET A 195 -1.25 21.68 -5.45
C MET A 195 -0.95 21.62 -6.94
N GLN A 196 -1.45 22.57 -7.72
CA GLN A 196 -1.19 22.63 -9.14
C GLN A 196 0.06 23.47 -9.39
N TRP A 197 1.02 22.92 -10.12
CA TRP A 197 2.16 23.65 -10.63
C TRP A 197 2.07 23.71 -12.15
N VAL A 198 1.85 24.91 -12.67
CA VAL A 198 1.80 25.18 -14.11
C VAL A 198 3.21 25.53 -14.56
N THR A 199 3.74 24.76 -15.50
CA THR A 199 5.04 24.98 -16.13
C THR A 199 4.83 25.29 -17.61
N PRO A 200 5.82 25.85 -18.33
CA PRO A 200 5.71 26.05 -19.77
C PRO A 200 5.49 24.75 -20.56
N PHE A 201 5.87 23.60 -19.98
CA PHE A 201 5.80 22.27 -20.60
C PHE A 201 4.48 21.54 -20.33
N GLY A 202 3.77 21.90 -19.27
CA GLY A 202 2.55 21.22 -18.86
C GLY A 202 2.15 21.52 -17.41
N ILE A 203 1.28 20.68 -16.86
CA ILE A 203 0.77 20.81 -15.50
C ILE A 203 1.28 19.63 -14.67
N VAL A 204 1.94 19.95 -13.56
CA VAL A 204 2.36 18.97 -12.54
C VAL A 204 1.46 19.12 -11.33
N TYR A 205 0.72 18.06 -11.01
CA TYR A 205 -0.09 17.98 -9.79
C TYR A 205 0.78 17.46 -8.64
N LEU A 206 1.15 18.34 -7.71
CA LEU A 206 2.00 18.02 -6.57
C LEU A 206 1.14 17.49 -5.41
N LYS A 207 1.28 16.19 -5.12
CA LYS A 207 0.67 15.54 -3.95
C LYS A 207 1.76 15.17 -2.94
N ARG A 208 1.65 15.73 -1.73
CA ARG A 208 2.52 15.33 -0.63
C ARG A 208 2.19 13.89 -0.21
N HIS A 209 3.22 13.05 -0.16
CA HIS A 209 3.09 11.64 0.22
C HIS A 209 3.80 11.38 1.56
N PRO A 210 3.18 10.65 2.51
CA PRO A 210 3.77 10.36 3.82
C PRO A 210 5.09 9.58 3.72
N LEU A 211 5.16 8.55 2.86
CA LEU A 211 6.38 7.76 2.65
C LEU A 211 7.60 8.58 2.16
N PHE A 212 7.35 9.68 1.45
CA PHE A 212 8.40 10.63 1.03
C PHE A 212 8.70 11.70 2.10
N SER A 213 7.94 11.75 3.20
CA SER A 213 8.09 12.78 4.24
C SER A 213 8.65 12.25 5.55
N TYR A 214 8.38 10.98 5.87
CA TYR A 214 8.88 10.32 7.09
C TYR A 214 10.38 10.02 7.01
N GLU A 215 10.85 9.53 5.87
CA GLU A 215 12.22 9.08 5.69
C GLU A 215 13.13 10.27 5.34
N PRO A 216 14.22 10.53 6.11
CA PRO A 216 15.10 11.68 5.88
C PRO A 216 15.76 11.70 4.49
N THR A 217 16.01 10.52 3.91
CA THR A 217 16.67 10.39 2.60
C THR A 217 15.76 10.73 1.42
N THR A 218 14.46 10.45 1.51
CA THR A 218 13.46 10.74 0.47
C THR A 218 12.71 12.06 0.72
N ARG A 219 12.97 12.73 1.85
CA ARG A 219 12.35 14.01 2.21
C ARG A 219 12.45 15.10 1.13
N ASN A 220 13.57 15.11 0.42
CA ASN A 220 13.89 16.10 -0.62
C ASN A 220 13.79 15.48 -2.02
N SER A 221 12.88 14.53 -2.23
CA SER A 221 12.65 13.94 -3.54
C SER A 221 11.23 14.17 -4.06
N MET A 222 11.14 14.07 -5.38
CA MET A 222 9.93 14.21 -6.17
C MET A 222 9.94 13.11 -7.24
N VAL A 223 8.85 12.35 -7.32
CA VAL A 223 8.61 11.41 -8.41
C VAL A 223 7.50 11.97 -9.28
N VAL A 224 7.76 12.15 -10.56
CA VAL A 224 6.76 12.57 -11.54
C VAL A 224 6.40 11.37 -12.39
N PHE A 225 5.11 11.06 -12.52
CA PHE A 225 4.63 9.91 -13.27
C PHE A 225 3.19 10.10 -13.74
N GLU A 226 2.74 9.23 -14.64
CA GLU A 226 1.37 9.20 -15.14
C GLU A 226 0.62 8.01 -14.56
N PRO A 227 -0.36 8.20 -13.66
CA PRO A 227 -1.04 7.07 -13.00
C PRO A 227 -1.75 6.13 -13.98
N GLY A 228 -2.18 6.63 -15.15
CA GLY A 228 -2.80 5.81 -16.20
C GLY A 228 -1.88 4.80 -16.87
N ASN A 229 -0.56 4.93 -16.71
CA ASN A 229 0.43 4.04 -17.30
C ASN A 229 0.79 2.85 -16.39
N PHE A 230 0.18 2.78 -15.20
CA PHE A 230 0.39 1.72 -14.23
C PHE A 230 -0.83 0.82 -14.20
N ILE A 231 -0.65 -0.43 -14.65
CA ILE A 231 -1.73 -1.42 -14.67
C ILE A 231 -1.37 -2.55 -13.71
N TRP A 232 -2.28 -2.82 -12.78
CA TRP A 232 -2.16 -4.00 -11.93
C TRP A 232 -2.46 -5.27 -12.73
N ARG A 233 -1.50 -6.19 -12.75
CA ARG A 233 -1.64 -7.53 -13.31
C ARG A 233 -1.68 -8.54 -12.18
N TYR A 234 -2.89 -8.97 -11.86
CA TYR A 234 -3.10 -10.06 -10.91
C TYR A 234 -2.73 -11.38 -11.60
N VAL A 235 -1.91 -12.19 -10.94
CA VAL A 235 -1.67 -13.57 -11.35
C VAL A 235 -3.00 -14.31 -11.21
N SER A 236 -3.60 -14.70 -12.33
CA SER A 236 -4.91 -15.36 -12.36
C SER A 236 -4.86 -16.83 -11.94
N ASP A 237 -3.67 -17.42 -11.86
CA ASP A 237 -3.46 -18.84 -11.56
C ASP A 237 -2.93 -19.03 -10.14
N THR A 238 -3.74 -18.62 -9.16
CA THR A 238 -3.45 -18.81 -7.74
C THR A 238 -3.71 -20.27 -7.35
N PHE A 239 -2.68 -21.11 -7.41
CA PHE A 239 -2.77 -22.45 -6.81
C PHE A 239 -2.65 -22.35 -5.29
N PHE A 240 -3.70 -22.76 -4.57
CA PHE A 240 -3.64 -23.00 -3.14
C PHE A 240 -2.52 -24.02 -2.86
N LYS A 241 -1.49 -23.60 -2.13
CA LYS A 241 -0.47 -24.51 -1.58
C LYS A 241 -0.95 -24.92 -0.18
N PRO A 242 -1.55 -26.11 -0.01
CA PRO A 242 -1.84 -26.62 1.32
C PRO A 242 -0.54 -26.78 2.12
N ASP A 243 -0.63 -26.54 3.42
CA ASP A 243 0.44 -26.81 4.37
C ASP A 243 0.89 -28.28 4.25
N ASN A 244 2.20 -28.47 4.06
CA ASN A 244 2.83 -29.78 3.96
C ASN A 244 3.70 -30.08 5.19
N SER A 245 3.39 -29.51 6.35
CA SER A 245 4.09 -29.76 7.62
C SER A 245 4.13 -31.23 8.08
N GLU A 246 3.64 -32.19 7.29
CA GLU A 246 3.86 -33.63 7.47
C GLU A 246 4.94 -34.27 6.58
N ARG A 247 5.75 -33.51 5.82
CA ARG A 247 6.91 -34.09 5.11
C ARG A 247 8.25 -33.51 5.56
N GLU A 248 8.90 -34.31 6.41
CA GLU A 248 10.34 -34.47 6.67
C GLU A 248 11.27 -33.35 6.17
N GLY A 249 11.79 -32.56 7.13
CA GLY A 249 13.15 -32.02 7.08
C GLY A 249 13.45 -30.99 6.00
N GLY A 250 12.83 -29.81 6.06
CA GLY A 250 13.20 -28.66 5.24
C GLY A 250 13.06 -27.34 6.01
N SER A 251 14.04 -26.45 5.84
CA SER A 251 14.21 -25.18 6.58
C SER A 251 12.96 -24.27 6.53
N PRO A 252 12.59 -23.57 7.63
CA PRO A 252 11.41 -22.72 7.66
C PRO A 252 11.70 -21.41 6.93
N GLY A 253 11.28 -21.32 5.67
CA GLY A 253 10.96 -20.01 5.09
C GLY A 253 9.74 -19.45 5.83
N LYS A 254 9.76 -18.16 6.18
CA LYS A 254 8.64 -17.47 6.87
C LYS A 254 7.31 -17.58 6.08
N ASP A 255 7.42 -17.77 4.77
CA ASP A 255 6.32 -17.96 3.82
C ASP A 255 5.74 -19.40 3.83
N GLY A 256 6.37 -20.34 4.52
CA GLY A 256 5.91 -21.73 4.69
C GLY A 256 5.34 -22.05 6.07
N THR A 257 5.40 -21.12 7.02
CA THR A 257 4.92 -21.29 8.40
C THR A 257 3.57 -20.62 8.69
N THR A 258 3.04 -19.86 7.74
CA THR A 258 1.84 -19.04 7.92
C THR A 258 0.96 -19.16 6.70
N GLU A 259 -0.29 -19.60 6.87
CA GLU A 259 -1.29 -19.60 5.81
C GLU A 259 -1.50 -18.16 5.33
N ALA A 260 -1.08 -17.86 4.11
CA ALA A 260 -1.26 -16.55 3.49
C ALA A 260 -1.79 -16.72 2.07
N TYR A 261 -2.77 -15.89 1.70
CA TYR A 261 -3.19 -15.73 0.32
C TYR A 261 -2.06 -15.06 -0.45
N LEU A 262 -1.37 -15.79 -1.32
CA LEU A 262 -0.45 -15.23 -2.30
C LEU A 262 -1.27 -14.59 -3.43
N THR A 263 -1.79 -13.39 -3.19
CA THR A 263 -2.19 -12.52 -4.31
C THR A 263 -0.93 -11.92 -4.90
N GLU A 264 -0.24 -12.67 -5.75
CA GLU A 264 0.85 -12.11 -6.56
C GLU A 264 0.23 -11.15 -7.57
N ALA A 265 0.37 -9.84 -7.31
CA ALA A 265 0.06 -8.79 -8.26
C ALA A 265 1.37 -8.18 -8.75
N GLY A 266 1.60 -8.25 -10.06
CA GLY A 266 2.66 -7.52 -10.73
C GLY A 266 2.19 -6.14 -11.15
N LEU A 267 3.10 -5.17 -11.17
CA LEU A 267 2.84 -3.87 -11.76
C LEU A 267 3.37 -3.87 -13.20
N GLU A 268 2.49 -3.68 -14.17
CA GLU A 268 2.89 -3.43 -15.56
C GLU A 268 3.11 -1.93 -15.75
N TYR A 269 4.23 -1.62 -16.40
CA TYR A 269 4.71 -0.27 -16.64
C TYR A 269 4.65 0.06 -18.12
N HIS A 270 3.89 1.09 -18.49
CA HIS A 270 3.88 1.62 -19.86
C HIS A 270 4.66 2.94 -19.94
N PHE A 271 5.46 3.10 -20.98
CA PHE A 271 6.11 4.37 -21.35
C PHE A 271 6.82 5.09 -20.18
N MET A 272 7.78 4.41 -19.55
CA MET A 272 8.51 4.97 -18.40
C MET A 272 9.34 6.22 -18.71
N GLU A 273 9.65 6.49 -19.98
CA GLU A 273 10.33 7.70 -20.44
C GLU A 273 9.56 8.99 -20.09
N GLY A 274 8.24 8.91 -19.88
CA GLY A 274 7.42 10.03 -19.40
C GLY A 274 7.41 10.19 -17.88
N SER A 275 8.17 9.38 -17.15
CA SER A 275 8.31 9.43 -15.68
C SER A 275 9.73 9.87 -15.30
N GLY A 276 9.88 10.46 -14.12
CA GLY A 276 11.17 10.95 -13.63
C GLY A 276 11.27 10.90 -12.12
N PHE A 277 12.50 10.77 -11.62
CA PHE A 277 12.79 10.76 -10.20
C PHE A 277 13.89 11.75 -9.85
N LEU A 278 13.48 12.85 -9.22
CA LEU A 278 14.33 13.98 -8.91
C LEU A 278 14.61 14.00 -7.41
N THR A 279 15.87 14.14 -7.02
CA THR A 279 16.30 14.12 -5.62
C THR A 279 17.18 15.32 -5.28
N GLY A 280 17.33 15.61 -3.99
CA GLY A 280 18.19 16.71 -3.54
C GLY A 280 17.58 18.11 -3.66
N LEU A 281 16.26 18.21 -3.89
CA LEU A 281 15.58 19.52 -3.97
C LEU A 281 15.78 20.30 -2.66
N GLY A 282 16.21 21.55 -2.77
CA GLY A 282 16.42 22.43 -1.62
C GLY A 282 17.71 22.18 -0.83
N ARG A 283 18.66 21.44 -1.39
CA ARG A 283 20.03 21.31 -0.87
C ARG A 283 20.98 22.06 -1.79
N ASP A 284 21.92 22.79 -1.20
CA ASP A 284 22.96 23.45 -1.98
C ASP A 284 23.92 22.41 -2.55
N ASN A 285 24.44 22.71 -3.74
CA ASN A 285 25.43 21.87 -4.38
C ASN A 285 26.81 22.31 -3.92
N ALA A 286 27.41 21.51 -3.03
CA ALA A 286 28.74 21.75 -2.51
C ALA A 286 29.84 21.03 -3.33
N VAL A 287 29.44 20.30 -4.38
CA VAL A 287 30.35 19.61 -5.30
C VAL A 287 31.10 20.64 -6.14
#